data_AF-A0A6J6BYX8-F1
#
_entry.id   AF-A0A6J6BYX8-F1
#
_cell.length_a   1.000
_cell.length_b   1.000
_cell.length_c   1.000
_cell.angle_alpha   90.00
_cell.angle_beta   90.00
_cell.angle_gamma   90.00
#
_symmetry.space_group_name_H-M   'P 1'
#
loop_
_entity.id
_entity.type
_entity.pdbx_description
1 polymer ?
#
loop_
_entity_poly.entity_id
_entity_poly.type
_entity_poly.pdbx_seq_one_letter_code
_entity_poly.pdbx_strand_id
1 'polypeptide(L)' 'MQVKTNEGENLGEVTSGTFSPSLKVGIGIAILDSTVKVGDQLVIDVRGRDSLVEVVKLPFMPSHVR' A
#
# COMPACT_ATOMS: atom_id res chain seq x y z
N MET A 1 -1.59 -8.02 7.59
CA MET A 1 -0.83 -6.80 8.01
C MET A 1 -1.80 -5.64 7.96
N GLN A 2 -1.99 -4.90 9.05
CA GLN A 2 -3.03 -3.87 9.11
C GLN A 2 -2.60 -2.59 8.41
N VAL A 3 -3.55 -1.94 7.74
CA VAL A 3 -3.41 -0.58 7.22
C VAL A 3 -4.08 0.38 8.18
N LYS A 4 -3.41 1.47 8.53
CA LYS A 4 -3.86 2.41 9.54
C LYS A 4 -3.66 3.86 9.12
N THR A 5 -4.37 4.78 9.76
CA THR A 5 -4.03 6.20 9.77
C THR A 5 -2.75 6.45 10.56
N ASN A 6 -2.18 7.65 10.46
CA ASN A 6 -1.08 8.09 11.32
C ASN A 6 -1.44 8.12 12.82
N GLU A 7 -2.73 8.15 13.14
CA GLU A 7 -3.28 8.13 14.50
C GLU A 7 -3.55 6.70 14.99
N GLY A 8 -3.32 5.69 14.14
CA GLY A 8 -3.44 4.27 14.48
C GLY A 8 -4.83 3.68 14.26
N GLU A 9 -5.78 4.44 13.70
CA GLU A 9 -7.10 3.93 13.32
C GLU A 9 -6.96 2.92 12.19
N ASN A 10 -7.62 1.75 12.30
CA ASN A 10 -7.54 0.69 11.30
C ASN A 10 -8.44 1.02 10.09
N LEU A 11 -7.83 1.01 8.90
CA LEU A 11 -8.47 1.29 7.61
C LEU A 11 -8.58 0.06 6.71
N GLY A 12 -8.06 -1.09 7.14
CA GLY A 12 -8.13 -2.33 6.37
C GLY A 12 -6.91 -3.23 6.53
N GLU A 13 -6.68 -4.07 5.52
CA GLU A 13 -5.65 -5.09 5.56
C GLU A 13 -4.96 -5.30 4.20
N VAL A 14 -3.63 -5.42 4.24
CA VAL A 14 -2.82 -5.84 3.09
C VAL A 14 -3.04 -7.32 2.82
N THR A 15 -3.46 -7.65 1.59
CA THR A 15 -3.71 -9.02 1.14
C THR A 15 -2.50 -9.63 0.42
N SER A 16 -1.74 -8.82 -0.30
CA SER A 16 -0.50 -9.23 -0.98
C SER A 16 0.52 -8.11 -0.97
N GLY A 17 1.80 -8.47 -0.93
CA GLY A 17 2.88 -7.49 -0.95
C GLY A 17 4.21 -8.13 -1.30
N THR A 18 5.07 -7.37 -1.98
CA THR A 18 6.41 -7.78 -2.37
C THR A 18 7.32 -6.57 -2.56
N PHE A 19 8.63 -6.81 -2.64
CA PHE A 19 9.55 -5.81 -3.14
C PHE A 19 9.54 -5.83 -4.67
N SER A 20 9.32 -4.68 -5.31
CA SER A 20 9.41 -4.53 -6.76
C SER A 20 10.87 -4.24 -7.17
N PRO A 21 11.56 -5.15 -7.87
CA PRO A 21 12.94 -4.88 -8.31
C PRO A 21 13.03 -3.73 -9.31
N SER A 22 12.01 -3.58 -10.17
CA SER A 22 11.95 -2.54 -11.20
C SER A 22 11.75 -1.15 -10.60
N LEU A 23 10.84 -1.02 -9.62
CA LEU A 23 10.58 0.26 -8.94
C LEU A 23 11.51 0.51 -7.76
N LYS A 24 12.26 -0.51 -7.32
CA LYS A 24 13.13 -0.50 -6.13
C LYS A 24 12.43 -0.08 -4.84
N VAL A 25 11.13 -0.37 -4.74
CA VAL A 25 10.28 -0.05 -3.57
C VAL A 25 9.36 -1.22 -3.24
N GLY A 26 8.87 -1.26 -2.01
CA GLY A 26 7.79 -2.17 -1.62
C GLY A 26 6.49 -1.78 -2.30
N ILE A 27 5.75 -2.77 -2.81
CA ILE A 27 4.41 -2.60 -3.36
C ILE A 27 3.47 -3.64 -2.75
N GLY A 28 2.17 -3.33 -2.71
CA GLY A 28 1.18 -4.25 -2.20
C GLY A 28 -0.23 -3.88 -2.60
N ILE A 29 -1.13 -4.84 -2.42
CA ILE A 29 -2.58 -4.68 -2.59
C ILE A 29 -3.22 -4.87 -1.23
N ALA A 30 -4.19 -4.02 -0.92
CA ALA A 30 -4.95 -4.05 0.32
C ALA A 30 -6.45 -3.94 0.02
N ILE A 31 -7.25 -4.52 0.90
CA ILE A 31 -8.68 -4.20 1.01
C ILE A 31 -8.78 -3.07 2.01
N LEU A 32 -9.37 -1.95 1.61
CA LEU A 32 -9.41 -0.72 2.38
C LEU A 32 -10.85 -0.25 2.57
N ASP A 33 -11.05 0.57 3.60
CA ASP A 33 -12.28 1.31 3.80
C ASP A 33 -12.60 2.21 2.59
N SER A 34 -13.89 2.34 2.29
CA SER A 34 -14.39 3.11 1.13
C SER A 34 -14.08 4.61 1.17
N THR A 35 -13.71 5.15 2.33
CA THR A 35 -13.35 6.55 2.53
C THR A 35 -11.95 6.88 2.00
N VAL A 36 -11.08 5.88 1.84
CA VAL A 36 -9.69 6.04 1.39
C VAL A 36 -9.63 6.39 -0.10
N LYS A 37 -8.79 7.37 -0.45
CA LYS A 37 -8.63 7.89 -1.80
C LYS A 37 -7.22 7.70 -2.33
N VAL A 38 -7.10 7.73 -3.65
CA VAL A 38 -5.79 7.78 -4.33
C VAL A 38 -5.06 9.06 -3.91
N GLY A 39 -3.80 8.92 -3.52
CA GLY A 39 -2.93 9.97 -2.99
C GLY A 39 -2.86 9.99 -1.46
N ASP A 40 -3.74 9.27 -0.75
CA ASP A 40 -3.70 9.23 0.71
C ASP A 40 -2.41 8.57 1.21
N GLN A 41 -1.86 9.15 2.27
CA GLN A 41 -0.70 8.62 3.01
C GLN A 41 -1.20 7.82 4.20
N LEU A 42 -0.82 6.53 4.24
CA LEU A 42 -1.24 5.59 5.27
C LEU A 42 -0.02 4.94 5.93
N VAL A 43 -0.25 4.24 7.03
CA VAL A 43 0.76 3.45 7.74
C VAL A 43 0.42 1.97 7.62
N ILE A 44 1.42 1.14 7.31
CA ILE A 44 1.32 -0.30 7.42
C ILE A 44 2.38 -0.84 8.38
N ASP A 45 2.02 -1.88 9.12
CA ASP A 45 2.99 -2.63 9.92
C ASP A 45 3.64 -3.73 9.08
N VAL A 46 4.94 -3.58 8.81
CA VAL A 46 5.78 -4.58 8.14
C VAL A 46 6.72 -5.23 9.15
N ARG A 47 6.26 -6.36 9.73
CA ARG A 47 7.01 -7.18 10.68
C ARG A 47 7.42 -6.43 11.97
N GLY A 48 6.47 -5.70 12.56
CA GLY A 48 6.65 -4.90 13.77
C GLY A 48 7.28 -3.52 13.51
N ARG A 49 7.22 -3.03 12.27
CA ARG A 49 7.77 -1.72 11.88
C ARG A 49 6.76 -0.96 11.05
N ASP A 50 6.44 0.24 11.50
CA ASP A 50 5.58 1.16 10.76
C ASP A 50 6.30 1.66 9.49
N SER A 51 5.63 1.53 8.36
CA SER A 51 6.06 2.03 7.07
C SER A 51 4.98 2.93 6.50
N LEU A 52 5.39 4.14 6.10
CA LEU A 52 4.53 5.03 5.33
C LEU A 52 4.35 4.49 3.92
N VAL A 53 3.12 4.57 3.41
CA VAL A 53 2.74 4.16 2.05
C VAL A 53 1.76 5.15 1.45
N GLU A 54 1.76 5.22 0.12
CA GLU A 54 0.80 6.03 -0.64
C GLU A 54 -0.18 5.13 -1.39
N VAL A 55 -1.46 5.50 -1.38
CA VAL A 55 -2.47 4.83 -2.21
C VAL A 55 -2.33 5.31 -3.65
N VAL A 56 -1.85 4.44 -4.53
CA VAL A 56 -1.63 4.78 -5.95
C VAL A 56 -2.61 4.07 -6.88
N LYS A 57 -2.85 4.65 -8.04
CA LYS A 57 -3.66 4.02 -9.09
C LYS A 57 -2.85 2.90 -9.76
N LEU A 58 -3.53 1.79 -10.07
CA LEU A 58 -2.97 0.69 -10.86
C LEU A 58 -3.00 1.00 -12.37
N PRO A 59 -2.08 0.42 -13.17
CA PRO A 59 -1.00 -0.49 -12.76
C PRO A 59 0.19 0.25 -12.13
N PHE A 60 0.94 -0.42 -11.26
CA PHE A 60 2.15 0.15 -10.64
C PHE A 60 3.24 0.55 -11.65
N MET A 61 3.24 -0.06 -12.83
CA MET A 61 4.16 0.24 -13.92
C MET A 61 3.42 0.04 -15.26
N PRO A 62 3.70 0.85 -16.30
CA PRO A 62 3.10 0.66 -17.62
C PRO A 62 3.42 -0.73 -18.20
N SER A 63 2.45 -1.32 -18.89
CA SER A 63 2.68 -2.53 -19.67
C SER A 63 3.45 -2.19 -20.95
N HIS A 64 4.47 -2.99 -21.26
CA HIS A 64 5.25 -2.90 -22.50
C HIS A 64 5.10 -4.16 -23.37
N VAL A 65 4.11 -5.01 -23.08
CA VAL A 65 3.83 -6.21 -23.87
C VAL A 65 3.22 -5.79 -25.20
N ARG A 66 3.79 -6.28 -26.30
CA ARG A 66 3.24 -6.16 -27.66
C ARG A 66 2.38 -7.36 -28.00
#